data_AF-A0A2D6XH22-F1
#
_entry.id   AF-A0A2D6XH22-F1
#
_cell.length_a   1.000
_cell.length_b   1.000
_cell.length_c   1.000
_cell.angle_alpha   90.00
_cell.angle_beta   90.00
_cell.angle_gamma   90.00
#
_symmetry.space_group_name_H-M   'P 1'
#
loop_
_entity.id
_entity.type
_entity.pdbx_description
1 polymer ?
#
loop_
_entity_poly.entity_id
_entity_poly.type
_entity_poly.pdbx_seq_one_letter_code
_entity_poly.pdbx_strand_id
1 'polypeptide(L)'
;MKVIEYYIWNKDMPRTVLAEQTGVPYDTITRWFKDVMFLKALEKRFTESLTVDYIDCVKAMIIEAKSGNTAAFKEIKPIIQKIVPEIDKMVSPHALFLQINQVNSSDVDSIESAEIIRDPVKELQEVHIPDKVHMTPRQEKDRIEVVKKVYKKQKVNKSKRNALMKLKRRAKRVGLASLGSGRPTRTERIKWMAKLEKLEEREGIKHPSP
;
A
#
# COMPACT_ATOMS: atom_id res chain seq x y z
N MET A 1 -19.67 14.76 -7.95
CA MET A 1 -18.53 14.48 -8.85
C MET A 1 -18.60 15.20 -10.20
N LYS A 2 -19.70 15.89 -10.54
CA LYS A 2 -19.83 16.65 -11.80
C LYS A 2 -18.68 17.63 -12.09
N VAL A 3 -18.16 18.33 -11.06
CA VAL A 3 -17.05 19.29 -11.22
C VAL A 3 -15.75 18.63 -11.70
N ILE A 4 -15.44 17.43 -11.19
CA ILE A 4 -14.22 16.70 -11.58
C ILE A 4 -14.35 16.22 -13.03
N GLU A 5 -15.51 15.67 -13.39
CA GLU A 5 -15.77 15.21 -14.76
C GLU A 5 -15.67 16.36 -15.75
N TYR A 6 -16.36 17.48 -15.51
CA TYR A 6 -16.30 18.65 -16.39
C TYR A 6 -14.89 19.23 -16.55
N TYR A 7 -14.08 19.19 -15.49
CA TYR A 7 -12.69 19.64 -15.53
C TYR A 7 -11.79 18.69 -16.32
N ILE A 8 -12.00 17.37 -16.23
CA ILE A 8 -11.22 16.38 -16.98
C ILE A 8 -11.44 16.55 -18.49
N TRP A 9 -12.70 16.75 -18.91
CA TRP A 9 -13.04 16.92 -20.32
C TRP A 9 -12.60 18.27 -20.90
N ASN A 10 -12.46 19.31 -20.06
CA ASN A 10 -12.14 20.67 -20.49
C ASN A 10 -11.00 21.28 -19.64
N LYS A 11 -9.78 20.86 -19.96
CA LYS A 11 -8.55 21.11 -19.18
C LYS A 11 -8.18 22.59 -19.02
N ASP A 12 -8.56 23.43 -19.97
CA ASP A 12 -8.17 24.86 -20.02
C ASP A 12 -9.27 25.83 -19.56
N MET A 13 -10.38 25.33 -18.99
CA MET A 13 -11.46 26.21 -18.59
C MET A 13 -11.14 27.00 -17.31
N PRO A 14 -11.45 28.31 -17.29
CA PRO A 14 -11.35 29.09 -16.06
C PRO A 14 -12.39 28.59 -15.05
N ARG A 15 -12.02 28.68 -13.76
CA ARG A 15 -12.86 28.20 -12.64
C ARG A 15 -14.21 28.92 -12.54
N THR A 16 -14.35 30.10 -13.15
CA THR A 16 -15.61 30.84 -13.28
C THR A 16 -16.61 30.10 -14.17
N VAL A 17 -16.17 29.66 -15.35
CA VAL A 17 -16.99 28.87 -16.28
C VAL A 17 -17.34 27.51 -15.69
N LEU A 18 -16.41 26.91 -14.94
CA LEU A 18 -16.66 25.67 -14.20
C LEU A 18 -17.77 25.84 -13.14
N ALA A 19 -17.82 26.99 -12.47
CA ALA A 19 -18.84 27.33 -11.49
C ALA A 19 -20.23 27.45 -12.14
N GLU A 20 -20.30 28.14 -13.28
CA GLU A 20 -21.53 28.32 -14.05
C GLU A 20 -22.08 26.99 -14.58
N GLN A 21 -21.24 26.14 -15.17
CA GLN A 21 -21.68 24.86 -15.73
C GLN A 21 -22.09 23.83 -14.67
N THR A 22 -21.50 23.90 -13.48
CA THR A 22 -21.74 22.90 -12.43
C THR A 22 -22.75 23.37 -11.39
N GLY A 23 -23.15 24.65 -11.42
CA GLY A 23 -24.04 25.28 -10.45
C GLY A 23 -23.44 25.38 -9.05
N VAL A 24 -22.11 25.22 -8.92
CA VAL A 24 -21.39 25.29 -7.65
C VAL A 24 -20.79 26.69 -7.49
N PRO A 25 -20.92 27.36 -6.34
CA PRO A 25 -20.34 28.68 -6.14
C PRO A 25 -18.81 28.65 -6.29
N TYR A 26 -18.27 29.68 -6.93
CA TYR A 26 -16.85 29.84 -7.25
C TYR A 26 -15.93 29.64 -6.04
N ASP A 27 -16.31 30.18 -4.88
CA ASP A 27 -15.52 30.07 -3.65
C ASP A 27 -15.39 28.62 -3.17
N THR A 28 -16.43 27.81 -3.38
CA THR A 28 -16.42 26.39 -2.99
C THR A 28 -15.50 25.59 -3.89
N ILE A 29 -15.52 25.85 -5.20
CA ILE A 29 -14.56 25.24 -6.15
C ILE A 29 -13.13 25.64 -5.77
N THR A 30 -12.89 26.93 -5.51
CA THR A 30 -11.56 27.42 -5.14
C THR A 30 -11.06 26.80 -3.84
N ARG A 31 -11.96 26.54 -2.89
CA ARG A 31 -11.64 25.81 -1.66
C ARG A 31 -11.33 24.34 -1.92
N TRP A 32 -12.08 23.67 -2.80
CA TRP A 32 -11.81 22.27 -3.17
C TRP A 32 -10.47 22.08 -3.86
N PHE A 33 -10.07 23.00 -4.75
CA PHE A 33 -8.75 22.95 -5.38
C PHE A 33 -7.57 23.17 -4.41
N LYS A 34 -7.83 23.68 -3.20
CA LYS A 34 -6.83 23.75 -2.11
C LYS A 34 -6.82 22.50 -1.25
N ASP A 35 -7.87 21.68 -1.31
CA ASP A 35 -7.99 20.45 -0.52
C ASP A 35 -7.22 19.29 -1.19
N VAL A 36 -6.32 18.70 -0.42
CA VAL A 36 -5.49 17.57 -0.85
C VAL A 36 -6.34 16.34 -1.20
N MET A 37 -7.45 16.12 -0.49
CA MET A 37 -8.32 14.97 -0.75
C MET A 37 -9.05 15.09 -2.09
N PHE A 38 -9.45 16.32 -2.45
CA PHE A 38 -10.08 16.60 -3.72
C PHE A 38 -9.10 16.46 -4.89
N LEU A 39 -7.87 16.97 -4.74
CA LEU A 39 -6.84 16.82 -5.77
C LEU A 39 -6.51 15.34 -6.04
N LYS A 40 -6.41 14.51 -4.99
CA LYS A 40 -6.23 13.07 -5.16
C LYS A 40 -7.40 12.39 -5.86
N ALA A 41 -8.63 12.80 -5.55
CA ALA A 41 -9.81 12.27 -6.23
C ALA A 41 -9.85 12.67 -7.71
N LEU A 42 -9.43 13.90 -8.02
CA LEU A 42 -9.32 14.41 -9.38
C LEU A 42 -8.22 13.69 -10.17
N GLU A 43 -7.04 13.52 -9.57
CA GLU A 43 -5.92 12.75 -10.15
C GLU A 43 -6.34 11.32 -10.45
N LYS A 44 -6.97 10.63 -9.49
CA LYS A 44 -7.45 9.25 -9.68
C LYS A 44 -8.42 9.14 -10.85
N ARG A 45 -9.41 10.04 -10.93
CA ARG A 45 -10.38 10.04 -12.04
C ARG A 45 -9.72 10.39 -13.37
N PHE A 46 -8.76 11.30 -13.37
CA PHE A 46 -8.00 11.65 -14.56
C PHE A 46 -7.17 10.47 -15.06
N THR A 47 -6.49 9.74 -14.17
CA THR A 47 -5.75 8.53 -14.55
C THR A 47 -6.67 7.43 -15.07
N GLU A 48 -7.84 7.24 -14.47
CA GLU A 48 -8.84 6.29 -14.96
C GLU A 48 -9.30 6.66 -16.39
N SER A 49 -9.61 7.92 -16.66
CA SER A 49 -9.98 8.39 -18.00
C SER A 49 -8.85 8.16 -19.01
N LEU A 50 -7.63 8.57 -18.67
CA LEU A 50 -6.46 8.40 -19.52
C LEU A 50 -6.18 6.93 -19.83
N THR A 51 -6.43 6.01 -18.90
CA THR A 51 -6.23 4.58 -19.18
C THR A 51 -7.18 4.05 -20.25
N VAL A 52 -8.41 4.54 -20.31
CA VAL A 52 -9.38 4.15 -21.35
C VAL A 52 -8.93 4.70 -22.71
N ASP A 53 -8.61 5.99 -22.78
CA ASP A 53 -8.14 6.62 -24.02
C ASP A 53 -6.85 5.97 -24.52
N TYR A 54 -5.94 5.63 -23.61
CA TYR A 54 -4.71 4.92 -23.94
C TYR A 54 -4.98 3.53 -24.55
N ILE A 55 -5.92 2.77 -24.00
CA ILE A 55 -6.31 1.48 -24.57
C ILE A 55 -6.88 1.65 -25.98
N ASP A 56 -7.69 2.68 -26.22
CA ASP A 56 -8.28 2.92 -27.53
C ASP A 56 -7.24 3.39 -28.55
N CYS A 57 -6.26 4.21 -28.15
CA CYS A 57 -5.07 4.52 -28.96
C CYS A 57 -4.29 3.25 -29.32
N VAL A 58 -4.05 2.35 -28.36
CA VAL A 58 -3.36 1.08 -28.61
C VAL A 58 -4.16 0.22 -29.61
N LYS A 59 -5.49 0.13 -29.48
CA LYS A 59 -6.33 -0.59 -30.45
C LYS A 59 -6.24 0.02 -31.85
N ALA A 60 -6.28 1.34 -31.97
CA ALA A 60 -6.11 2.04 -33.24
C ALA A 60 -4.75 1.74 -33.87
N MET A 61 -3.68 1.77 -33.06
CA MET A 61 -2.33 1.39 -33.50
C MET A 61 -2.23 -0.07 -33.94
N ILE A 62 -2.94 -1.02 -33.30
CA ILE A 62 -3.02 -2.42 -33.77
C ILE A 62 -3.66 -2.49 -35.16
N ILE A 63 -4.75 -1.75 -35.37
CA ILE A 63 -5.47 -1.74 -36.66
C ILE A 63 -4.56 -1.16 -37.75
N GLU A 64 -3.87 -0.04 -37.47
CA GLU A 64 -2.92 0.55 -38.42
C GLU A 64 -1.71 -0.34 -38.70
N ALA A 65 -1.18 -1.01 -37.68
CA ALA A 65 -0.10 -1.98 -37.85
C ALA A 65 -0.56 -3.15 -38.74
N LYS A 66 -1.80 -3.62 -38.57
CA LYS A 66 -2.41 -4.66 -39.43
C LYS A 66 -2.63 -4.17 -40.86
N SER A 67 -2.91 -2.89 -41.07
CA SER A 67 -3.02 -2.30 -42.41
C SER A 67 -1.65 -2.02 -43.07
N GLY A 68 -0.53 -2.36 -42.42
CA GLY A 68 0.81 -2.25 -42.99
C GLY A 68 1.62 -1.03 -42.55
N ASN A 69 1.15 -0.25 -41.57
CA ASN A 69 1.94 0.86 -41.01
C ASN A 69 3.08 0.31 -40.13
N THR A 70 4.30 0.31 -40.67
CA THR A 70 5.49 -0.19 -39.95
C THR A 70 5.91 0.69 -38.77
N ALA A 71 5.53 1.97 -38.75
CA ALA A 71 5.82 2.86 -37.62
C ALA A 71 4.95 2.52 -36.41
N ALA A 72 3.63 2.38 -36.60
CA ALA A 72 2.71 1.94 -35.55
C ALA A 72 3.11 0.56 -34.98
N PHE A 73 3.58 -0.35 -35.83
CA PHE A 73 4.08 -1.65 -35.39
C PHE A 73 5.34 -1.55 -34.50
N LYS A 74 6.29 -0.66 -34.85
CA LYS A 74 7.50 -0.44 -34.03
C LYS A 74 7.15 0.10 -32.65
N GLU A 75 6.19 1.01 -32.56
CA GLU A 75 5.75 1.61 -31.31
C GLU A 75 4.98 0.63 -30.42
N ILE A 76 4.15 -0.24 -31.00
CA ILE A 76 3.33 -1.19 -30.23
C ILE A 76 4.07 -2.47 -29.80
N LYS A 77 5.13 -2.86 -30.54
CA LYS A 77 5.95 -4.04 -30.26
C LYS A 77 6.41 -4.14 -28.79
N PRO A 78 7.02 -3.12 -28.15
CA PRO A 78 7.45 -3.22 -26.75
C PRO A 78 6.27 -3.43 -25.79
N ILE A 79 5.11 -2.84 -26.08
CA ILE A 79 3.90 -2.98 -25.27
C ILE A 79 3.39 -4.42 -25.33
N ILE A 80 3.34 -5.01 -26.53
CA ILE A 80 2.91 -6.41 -26.73
C ILE A 80 3.90 -7.38 -26.08
N GLN A 81 5.21 -7.14 -26.20
CA GLN A 81 6.24 -7.97 -25.59
C GLN A 81 6.19 -7.98 -24.06
N LYS A 82 5.69 -6.90 -23.43
CA LYS A 82 5.49 -6.85 -21.99
C LYS A 82 4.25 -7.65 -21.54
N ILE A 83 3.24 -7.76 -22.40
CA ILE A 83 1.96 -8.42 -22.09
C ILE A 83 2.03 -9.92 -22.36
N VAL A 84 2.70 -10.30 -23.45
CA VAL A 84 2.91 -11.72 -23.76
C VAL A 84 4.02 -12.22 -22.84
N PRO A 85 3.73 -13.12 -21.88
CA PRO A 85 4.79 -13.73 -21.09
C PRO A 85 5.80 -14.35 -22.04
N GLU A 86 7.10 -14.16 -21.77
CA GLU A 86 8.12 -14.92 -22.49
C GLU A 86 7.76 -16.39 -22.29
N ILE A 87 7.26 -17.02 -23.35
CA ILE A 87 7.13 -18.46 -23.39
C ILE A 87 8.56 -18.91 -23.19
N ASP A 88 8.86 -19.48 -22.02
CA ASP A 88 10.14 -20.12 -21.74
C ASP A 88 10.42 -20.95 -22.97
N LYS A 89 11.46 -20.57 -23.72
CA LYS A 89 11.81 -21.24 -24.97
C LYS A 89 12.07 -22.67 -24.55
N MET A 90 11.08 -23.54 -24.73
CA MET A 90 11.22 -24.96 -24.53
C MET A 90 12.20 -25.37 -25.63
N VAL A 91 13.48 -25.32 -25.29
CA VAL A 91 14.54 -25.66 -26.23
C VAL A 91 14.28 -27.10 -26.57
N SER A 92 13.90 -27.36 -27.82
CA SER A 92 13.68 -28.73 -28.29
C SER A 92 14.93 -29.54 -27.93
N PRO A 93 14.79 -30.79 -27.43
CA PRO A 93 15.93 -31.64 -27.11
C PRO A 93 16.96 -31.75 -28.25
N HIS A 94 16.48 -31.61 -29.50
CA HIS A 94 17.33 -31.55 -30.69
C HIS A 94 18.21 -30.29 -30.77
N ALA A 95 17.70 -29.13 -30.35
CA ALA A 95 18.48 -27.89 -30.31
C ALA A 95 19.55 -27.91 -29.21
N LEU A 96 19.25 -28.53 -28.06
CA LEU A 96 20.24 -28.82 -27.01
C LEU A 96 21.32 -29.78 -27.54
N PHE A 97 20.93 -30.85 -28.24
CA PHE A 97 21.86 -31.81 -28.83
C PHE A 97 22.81 -31.16 -29.85
N LEU A 98 22.31 -30.27 -30.71
CA LEU A 98 23.16 -29.52 -31.65
C LEU A 98 24.12 -28.55 -30.94
N GLN A 99 23.66 -27.88 -29.86
CA GLN A 99 24.53 -27.01 -29.07
C GLN A 99 25.65 -27.81 -28.39
N ILE A 100 25.34 -28.96 -27.81
CA ILE A 100 26.33 -29.87 -27.19
C ILE A 100 27.34 -30.36 -28.24
N ASN A 101 26.89 -30.69 -29.44
CA ASN A 101 27.78 -31.19 -30.50
C ASN A 101 28.60 -30.09 -31.21
N GLN A 102 28.23 -28.81 -31.04
CA GLN A 102 28.99 -27.68 -31.59
C GLN A 102 30.02 -27.12 -30.58
N VAL A 103 29.89 -27.45 -29.30
CA VAL A 103 30.90 -27.13 -28.28
C VAL A 103 31.99 -28.20 -28.33
N ASN A 104 32.99 -27.95 -29.17
CA ASN A 104 34.21 -28.74 -29.23
C ASN A 104 34.92 -28.73 -27.86
N SER A 105 34.89 -29.87 -27.17
CA SER A 105 35.99 -30.50 -26.41
C SER A 105 37.09 -29.63 -25.76
N SER A 106 36.78 -28.57 -25.02
CA SER A 106 37.78 -27.94 -24.14
C SER A 106 37.31 -27.34 -22.81
N ASP A 107 36.01 -27.35 -22.49
CA ASP A 107 35.53 -26.86 -21.17
C ASP A 107 34.47 -27.81 -20.59
N VAL A 108 34.91 -28.95 -20.06
CA VAL A 108 34.04 -29.98 -19.45
C VAL A 108 33.85 -29.78 -17.93
N ASP A 109 34.41 -28.73 -17.34
CA ASP A 109 34.32 -28.50 -15.89
C ASP A 109 33.20 -27.51 -15.48
N SER A 110 32.17 -27.29 -16.29
CA SER A 110 31.08 -26.33 -15.96
C SER A 110 29.66 -26.88 -16.06
N ILE A 111 29.48 -28.20 -16.17
CA ILE A 111 28.17 -28.84 -16.06
C ILE A 111 28.00 -29.38 -14.64
N GLU A 112 28.13 -28.50 -13.65
CA GLU A 112 27.57 -28.77 -12.33
C GLU A 112 26.07 -28.47 -12.37
N SER A 113 25.29 -29.43 -11.86
CA SER A 113 23.91 -29.27 -11.39
C SER A 113 22.80 -29.47 -12.43
N ALA A 114 22.63 -30.72 -12.86
CA ALA A 114 21.29 -31.25 -13.07
C ALA A 114 20.56 -31.31 -11.70
N GLU A 115 19.99 -30.19 -11.26
CA GLU A 115 19.10 -30.16 -10.10
C GLU A 115 17.73 -30.75 -10.47
N ILE A 116 17.59 -32.04 -10.15
CA ILE A 116 16.46 -32.67 -9.46
C ILE A 116 15.09 -32.03 -9.70
N ILE A 117 14.27 -32.77 -10.47
CA ILE A 117 12.80 -32.67 -10.54
C ILE A 117 12.24 -32.54 -9.12
N ARG A 118 11.67 -31.38 -8.77
CA ARG A 118 10.86 -31.20 -7.56
C ARG A 118 9.39 -31.04 -7.95
N ASP A 119 8.58 -31.89 -7.34
CA ASP A 119 7.12 -32.06 -7.41
C ASP A 119 6.28 -30.83 -7.83
N PRO A 120 5.27 -31.03 -8.70
CA PRO A 120 4.38 -29.98 -9.16
C PRO A 120 3.14 -29.86 -8.27
N VAL A 121 3.28 -29.64 -6.95
CA VAL A 121 2.12 -29.24 -6.12
C VAL A 121 2.57 -28.34 -4.97
N LYS A 122 2.64 -27.04 -5.24
CA LYS A 122 2.33 -26.00 -4.26
C LYS A 122 1.86 -24.79 -5.05
N GLU A 123 0.55 -24.58 -5.08
CA GLU A 123 -0.05 -23.28 -5.36
C GLU A 123 0.54 -22.28 -4.35
N LEU A 124 1.65 -21.66 -4.74
CA LEU A 124 2.14 -20.47 -4.09
C LEU A 124 1.17 -19.38 -4.50
N GLN A 125 0.24 -19.06 -3.61
CA GLN A 125 -0.40 -17.74 -3.62
C GLN A 125 0.69 -16.72 -3.87
N GLU A 126 0.60 -16.02 -5.00
CA GLU A 126 1.46 -14.88 -5.30
C GLU A 126 1.29 -13.86 -4.18
N VAL A 127 2.14 -13.97 -3.15
CA VAL A 127 2.35 -12.89 -2.21
C VAL A 127 2.94 -11.78 -3.06
N HIS A 128 2.11 -10.78 -3.37
CA HIS A 128 2.53 -9.58 -4.06
C HIS A 128 3.67 -8.94 -3.25
N ILE A 129 4.92 -9.24 -3.63
CA ILE A 129 6.09 -8.60 -3.05
C ILE A 129 6.12 -7.23 -3.68
N PRO A 130 5.86 -6.14 -2.94
CA PRO A 130 5.89 -4.81 -3.52
C PRO A 130 7.28 -4.56 -4.11
N ASP A 131 7.32 -3.87 -5.26
CA ASP A 131 8.56 -3.48 -5.92
C ASP A 131 9.54 -2.92 -4.89
N LYS A 132 10.76 -3.47 -4.87
CA LYS A 132 11.85 -2.95 -4.05
C LYS A 132 12.16 -1.55 -4.56
N VAL A 133 11.52 -0.55 -3.95
CA VAL A 133 11.88 0.86 -4.15
C VAL A 133 13.39 0.93 -3.89
N HIS A 134 14.17 1.32 -4.91
CA HIS A 134 15.60 1.53 -4.76
C HIS A 134 15.81 2.70 -3.79
N MET A 135 15.83 2.39 -2.50
CA MET A 135 16.09 3.35 -1.44
C MET A 135 17.60 3.44 -1.26
N THR A 136 18.12 4.65 -1.27
CA THR A 136 19.51 4.89 -0.87
C THR A 136 19.71 4.45 0.59
N PRO A 137 20.94 4.07 1.01
CA PRO A 137 21.22 3.69 2.40
C PRO A 137 20.80 4.74 3.44
N ARG A 138 20.78 6.02 3.05
CA ARG A 138 20.31 7.13 3.89
C ARG A 138 18.79 7.10 4.07
N GLN A 139 18.04 6.93 2.98
CA GLN A 139 16.57 6.87 3.03
C GLN A 139 16.09 5.65 3.83
N GLU A 140 16.79 4.52 3.75
CA GLU A 140 16.44 3.33 4.55
C GLU A 140 16.71 3.56 6.06
N LYS A 141 17.81 4.23 6.41
CA LYS A 141 18.08 4.64 7.80
C LYS A 141 16.97 5.55 8.34
N ASP A 142 16.56 6.55 7.57
CA ASP A 142 15.49 7.49 7.94
C ASP A 142 14.16 6.75 8.13
N ARG A 143 13.83 5.82 7.23
CA ARG A 143 12.64 4.97 7.33
C ARG A 143 12.66 4.12 8.59
N ILE A 144 13.78 3.43 8.87
CA ILE A 144 13.95 2.61 10.07
C ILE A 144 13.78 3.44 11.33
N GLU A 145 14.32 4.66 11.37
CA GLU A 145 14.14 5.57 12.51
C GLU A 145 12.68 5.96 12.73
N VAL A 146 11.96 6.31 11.67
CA VAL A 146 10.54 6.64 11.73
C VAL A 146 9.74 5.44 12.26
N VAL A 147 9.97 4.25 11.71
CA VAL A 147 9.31 3.02 12.15
C VAL A 147 9.62 2.73 13.62
N LYS A 148 10.89 2.85 14.05
CA LYS A 148 11.29 2.69 15.46
C LYS A 148 10.58 3.69 16.37
N LYS A 149 10.46 4.97 15.97
CA LYS A 149 9.75 6.01 16.75
C LYS A 149 8.26 5.68 16.88
N VAL A 150 7.61 5.29 15.79
CA VAL A 150 6.19 4.88 15.78
C VAL A 150 5.97 3.65 16.66
N TYR A 151 6.81 2.62 16.52
CA TYR A 151 6.72 1.40 17.32
C TYR A 151 6.90 1.69 18.82
N LYS A 152 7.90 2.50 19.20
CA LYS A 152 8.10 2.93 20.60
C LYS A 152 6.86 3.65 21.14
N LYS A 153 6.30 4.59 20.37
CA LYS A 153 5.06 5.31 20.76
C LYS A 153 3.88 4.36 20.95
N GLN A 154 3.69 3.41 20.02
CA GLN A 154 2.62 2.40 20.11
C GLN A 154 2.81 1.47 21.32
N LYS A 155 4.03 1.01 21.59
CA LYS A 155 4.35 0.14 22.74
C LYS A 155 4.05 0.85 24.07
N VAL A 156 4.46 2.12 24.20
CA VAL A 156 4.16 2.94 25.39
C VAL A 156 2.65 3.14 25.55
N ASN A 157 1.93 3.45 24.46
CA ASN A 157 0.48 3.62 24.49
C ASN A 157 -0.25 2.32 24.86
N LYS A 158 0.20 1.17 24.35
CA LYS A 158 -0.34 -0.16 24.70
C LYS A 158 -0.14 -0.46 26.19
N SER A 159 1.05 -0.19 26.72
CA SER A 159 1.34 -0.36 28.16
C SER A 159 0.42 0.51 29.03
N LYS A 160 0.28 1.79 28.70
CA LYS A 160 -0.62 2.72 29.41
C LYS A 160 -2.09 2.27 29.36
N ARG A 161 -2.56 1.82 28.19
CA ARG A 161 -3.92 1.27 28.01
C ARG A 161 -4.13 0.02 28.86
N ASN A 162 -3.16 -0.89 28.89
CA ASN A 162 -3.22 -2.10 29.70
C ASN A 162 -3.25 -1.79 31.20
N ALA A 163 -2.43 -0.85 31.67
CA ALA A 163 -2.44 -0.40 33.06
C ALA A 163 -3.80 0.21 33.46
N LEU A 164 -4.39 1.06 32.60
CA LEU A 164 -5.72 1.62 32.83
C LEU A 164 -6.80 0.53 32.87
N MET A 165 -6.74 -0.44 31.95
CA MET A 165 -7.69 -1.57 31.94
C MET A 165 -7.57 -2.43 33.20
N LYS A 166 -6.35 -2.67 33.71
CA LYS A 166 -6.13 -3.35 34.99
C LYS A 166 -6.79 -2.59 36.15
N LEU A 167 -6.62 -1.27 36.22
CA LEU A 167 -7.26 -0.43 37.26
C LEU A 167 -8.79 -0.45 37.16
N LYS A 168 -9.36 -0.39 35.95
CA LYS A 168 -10.82 -0.51 35.78
C LYS A 168 -11.36 -1.87 36.22
N ARG A 169 -10.62 -2.96 35.96
CA ARG A 169 -10.99 -4.30 36.44
C ARG A 169 -10.93 -4.41 37.96
N ARG A 170 -9.89 -3.84 38.57
CA ARG A 170 -9.76 -3.72 40.04
C ARG A 170 -10.94 -2.98 40.65
N ALA A 171 -11.24 -1.78 40.14
CA ALA A 171 -12.35 -0.96 40.60
C ALA A 171 -13.71 -1.66 40.43
N LYS A 172 -13.95 -2.32 39.28
CA LYS A 172 -15.18 -3.09 39.05
C LYS A 172 -15.35 -4.23 40.06
N ARG A 173 -14.26 -4.88 40.46
CA ARG A 173 -14.29 -5.99 41.43
C ARG A 173 -14.74 -5.55 42.81
N VAL A 174 -14.25 -4.40 43.28
CA VAL A 174 -14.62 -3.83 44.59
C VAL A 174 -15.86 -2.90 44.53
N GLY A 175 -16.56 -2.87 43.40
CA GLY A 175 -17.74 -2.01 43.21
C GLY A 175 -17.47 -0.50 43.20
N LEU A 176 -16.21 -0.07 43.01
CA LEU A 176 -15.85 1.35 42.94
C LEU A 176 -16.11 1.91 41.54
N ALA A 177 -16.86 3.00 41.45
CA ALA A 177 -17.09 3.72 40.20
C ALA A 177 -15.77 4.21 39.58
N SER A 178 -15.64 4.07 38.26
CA SER A 178 -14.49 4.63 37.52
C SER A 178 -14.47 6.15 37.66
N LEU A 179 -13.27 6.74 37.71
CA LEU A 179 -13.07 8.15 37.34
C LEU A 179 -13.75 8.34 35.98
N GLY A 180 -14.70 9.28 35.90
CA GLY A 180 -15.67 9.40 34.80
C GLY A 180 -15.05 9.72 33.43
N SER A 181 -15.89 10.16 32.49
CA SER A 181 -15.43 10.57 31.16
C SER A 181 -14.69 11.91 31.26
N GLY A 182 -13.36 11.89 31.25
CA GLY A 182 -12.54 13.10 31.31
C GLY A 182 -11.09 12.82 31.72
N ARG A 183 -10.26 13.87 31.73
CA ARG A 183 -8.89 13.82 32.27
C ARG A 183 -8.95 14.20 33.77
N PRO A 184 -8.95 13.23 34.70
CA PRO A 184 -8.97 13.54 36.12
C PRO A 184 -7.71 14.29 36.53
N THR A 185 -7.85 15.23 37.45
CA THR A 185 -6.69 15.94 38.02
C THR A 185 -5.80 14.97 38.81
N ARG A 186 -4.54 15.35 39.04
CA ARG A 186 -3.58 14.50 39.75
C ARG A 186 -4.07 14.17 41.16
N THR A 187 -4.65 15.15 41.85
CA THR A 187 -5.20 15.02 43.21
C THR A 187 -6.39 14.08 43.26
N GLU A 188 -7.34 14.19 42.32
CA GLU A 188 -8.47 13.26 42.18
C GLU A 188 -8.01 11.82 41.97
N ARG A 189 -7.02 11.63 41.09
CA ARG A 189 -6.49 10.29 40.82
C ARG A 189 -5.85 9.66 42.06
N ILE A 190 -5.08 10.42 42.84
CA ILE A 190 -4.45 9.93 44.07
C ILE A 190 -5.51 9.55 45.11
N LYS A 191 -6.51 10.41 45.32
CA LYS A 191 -7.63 10.12 46.24
C LYS A 191 -8.40 8.86 45.82
N TRP A 192 -8.63 8.70 44.52
CA TRP A 192 -9.33 7.53 43.99
C TRP A 192 -8.52 6.24 44.15
N MET A 193 -7.20 6.28 43.90
CA MET A 193 -6.31 5.14 44.12
C MET A 193 -6.25 4.74 45.59
N ALA A 194 -6.13 5.69 46.50
CA ALA A 194 -6.15 5.42 47.94
C ALA A 194 -7.49 4.82 48.40
N LYS A 195 -8.61 5.23 47.78
CA LYS A 195 -9.94 4.64 48.05
C LYS A 195 -10.03 3.21 47.51
N LEU A 196 -9.47 2.95 46.33
CA LEU A 196 -9.42 1.62 45.74
C LEU A 196 -8.64 0.65 46.64
N GLU A 197 -7.46 1.05 47.10
CA GLU A 197 -6.60 0.23 47.97
C GLU A 197 -7.29 -0.09 49.32
N LYS A 198 -7.92 0.89 49.96
CA LYS A 198 -8.67 0.67 51.21
C LYS A 198 -9.85 -0.31 51.04
N LEU A 199 -10.49 -0.31 49.88
CA LEU A 199 -11.58 -1.25 49.58
C LEU A 199 -11.03 -2.65 49.26
N GLU A 200 -9.91 -2.75 48.55
CA GLU A 200 -9.23 -4.02 48.29
C GLU A 200 -8.72 -4.67 49.59
N GLU A 201 -8.20 -3.89 50.53
CA GLU A 201 -7.80 -4.36 51.87
C GLU A 201 -8.99 -4.88 52.68
N ARG A 202 -10.14 -4.18 52.63
CA ARG A 202 -11.36 -4.61 53.31
C ARG A 202 -11.90 -5.93 52.78
N GLU A 203 -11.85 -6.13 51.47
CA GLU A 203 -12.28 -7.36 50.79
C GLU A 203 -11.23 -8.48 50.86
N GLY A 204 -10.05 -8.22 51.42
CA GLY A 204 -8.95 -9.20 51.51
C GLY A 204 -8.32 -9.57 50.16
N ILE A 205 -8.54 -8.77 49.11
CA ILE A 205 -8.10 -9.08 47.76
C ILE A 205 -6.68 -8.54 47.55
N LYS A 206 -5.68 -9.42 47.63
CA LYS A 206 -4.29 -9.05 47.30
C LYS A 206 -4.08 -9.02 45.79
N HIS A 207 -3.54 -7.91 45.29
CA HIS A 207 -3.06 -7.79 43.92
C HIS A 207 -1.57 -7.53 43.90
N PRO A 208 -0.85 -8.07 42.90
CA PRO A 208 0.54 -7.70 42.71
C PRO A 208 0.57 -6.18 42.47
N SER A 209 1.41 -5.52 43.27
CA SER A 209 1.75 -4.10 43.13
C SER A 209 2.02 -3.76 41.66
N PRO A 210 1.63 -2.55 41.19
CA PRO A 210 1.94 -2.08 39.84
C PRO A 210 3.43 -2.18 39.49
#